data_AF-A0A7C6YQC3-F1
#
_entry.id   AF-A0A7C6YQC3-F1
#
_cell.length_a   1.000
_cell.length_b   1.000
_cell.length_c   1.000
_cell.angle_alpha   90.00
_cell.angle_beta   90.00
_cell.angle_gamma   90.00
#
_symmetry.space_group_name_H-M   'P 1'
#
loop_
_entity.id
_entity.type
_entity.pdbx_description
1 polymer ?
#
loop_
_entity_poly.entity_id
_entity_poly.type
_entity_poly.pdbx_seq_one_letter_code
_entity_poly.pdbx_strand_id
1 'polypeptide(L)'
;MAEIFSELLHSLENTPVINTHSHSLRSRAYRNFNLDKVLENSYVNWNGIPVPKTYEGRVSYLEKNRFNSYFLWLEKALQKLFRFSEPLSAANWDEVSKKVAAAYETEAHHLEILRRQCRYEKIILDT
;
A
#
# COMPACT_ATOMS: atom_id res chain seq x y z
N MET A 1 -20.63 9.92 -22.73
CA MET A 1 -19.52 8.97 -22.50
C MET A 1 -18.81 9.23 -21.17
N ALA A 2 -18.24 10.42 -20.94
CA ALA A 2 -17.58 10.75 -19.66
C ALA A 2 -18.54 10.76 -18.45
N GLU A 3 -19.79 11.22 -18.63
CA GLU A 3 -20.81 11.24 -17.56
C GLU A 3 -21.21 9.82 -17.12
N ILE A 4 -21.60 8.95 -18.08
CA ILE A 4 -21.95 7.55 -17.79
C ILE A 4 -20.78 6.82 -17.11
N PHE A 5 -19.56 7.02 -17.59
CA PHE A 5 -18.39 6.42 -16.94
C PHE A 5 -18.22 6.89 -15.49
N SER A 6 -18.37 8.19 -15.24
CA SER A 6 -18.23 8.78 -13.90
C SER A 6 -19.33 8.28 -12.97
N GLU A 7 -20.56 8.17 -13.46
CA GLU A 7 -21.70 7.64 -12.72
C GLU A 7 -21.49 6.17 -12.33
N LEU A 8 -21.07 5.33 -13.29
CA LEU A 8 -20.75 3.92 -13.03
C LEU A 8 -19.59 3.78 -12.04
N LEU A 9 -18.51 4.55 -12.21
CA LEU A 9 -17.38 4.54 -11.29
C LEU A 9 -17.81 4.95 -9.88
N HIS A 10 -18.60 6.02 -9.75
CA HIS A 10 -19.10 6.47 -8.45
C HIS A 10 -19.99 5.41 -7.77
N SER A 11 -20.83 4.72 -8.54
CA SER A 11 -21.65 3.61 -8.02
C SER A 11 -20.78 2.46 -7.51
N LEU A 12 -19.78 2.04 -8.30
CA LEU A 12 -18.87 0.94 -7.95
C LEU A 12 -17.98 1.29 -6.74
N GLU A 13 -17.43 2.50 -6.70
CA GLU A 13 -16.62 2.97 -5.58
C GLU A 13 -17.38 2.96 -4.25
N ASN A 14 -18.70 3.10 -4.30
CA ASN A 14 -19.55 3.14 -3.12
C ASN A 14 -20.14 1.80 -2.69
N THR A 15 -19.93 0.75 -3.47
CA THR A 15 -20.49 -0.56 -3.20
C THR A 15 -19.67 -1.30 -2.12
N PRO A 16 -20.31 -1.85 -1.08
CA PRO A 16 -19.63 -2.74 -0.13
C PRO A 16 -19.04 -3.96 -0.83
N VAL A 17 -17.87 -4.41 -0.39
CA VAL A 17 -17.15 -5.52 -1.02
C VAL A 17 -17.07 -6.70 -0.05
N ILE A 18 -17.36 -7.90 -0.56
CA ILE A 18 -17.04 -9.16 0.12
C ILE A 18 -15.73 -9.66 -0.49
N ASN A 19 -14.64 -9.61 0.28
CA ASN A 19 -13.37 -10.18 -0.13
C ASN A 19 -13.44 -11.71 0.06
N THR A 20 -13.60 -12.43 -1.05
CA THR A 20 -13.80 -13.89 -1.06
C THR A 20 -12.53 -14.70 -0.85
N HIS A 21 -11.34 -14.07 -0.88
CA HIS A 21 -10.06 -14.76 -0.69
C HIS A 21 -8.96 -13.79 -0.24
N SER A 22 -8.33 -14.05 0.91
CA SER A 22 -7.36 -13.13 1.49
C SER A 22 -6.34 -13.83 2.38
N HIS A 23 -5.07 -13.47 2.19
CA HIS A 23 -3.96 -13.88 3.06
C HIS A 23 -3.63 -12.83 4.14
N SER A 24 -4.60 -11.99 4.51
CA SER A 24 -4.36 -10.90 5.47
C SER A 24 -3.85 -11.44 6.80
N LEU A 25 -2.75 -10.85 7.29
CA LEU A 25 -2.09 -11.28 8.52
C LEU A 25 -2.81 -10.76 9.76
N ARG A 26 -2.54 -11.38 10.90
CA ARG A 26 -3.00 -10.89 12.22
C ARG A 26 -2.25 -9.61 12.60
N SER A 27 -2.85 -8.78 13.45
CA SER A 27 -2.36 -7.46 13.86
C SER A 27 -0.91 -7.46 14.37
N ARG A 28 -0.50 -8.51 15.08
CA ARG A 28 0.89 -8.69 15.57
C ARG A 28 1.96 -8.65 14.46
N ALA A 29 1.62 -9.02 13.23
CA ALA A 29 2.55 -9.03 12.10
C ALA A 29 2.94 -7.61 11.67
N TYR A 30 2.12 -6.62 12.02
CA TYR A 30 2.34 -5.21 11.69
C TYR A 30 3.05 -4.43 12.82
N ARG A 31 3.74 -5.12 13.74
CA ARG A 31 4.60 -4.44 14.72
C ARG A 31 5.85 -3.87 14.07
N ASN A 32 6.24 -2.67 14.47
CA ASN A 32 7.37 -1.92 13.88
C ASN A 32 7.24 -1.85 12.35
N PHE A 33 6.03 -1.58 11.84
CA PHE A 33 5.77 -1.50 10.40
C PHE A 33 6.27 -0.17 9.85
N ASN A 34 6.87 -0.19 8.66
CA ASN A 34 7.41 0.99 8.00
C ASN A 34 7.43 0.77 6.48
N LEU A 35 7.90 1.75 5.71
CA LEU A 35 7.92 1.65 4.25
C LEU A 35 8.73 0.44 3.77
N ASP A 36 9.87 0.15 4.38
CA ASP A 36 10.71 -0.99 4.01
C ASP A 36 9.94 -2.30 4.15
N LYS A 37 9.25 -2.51 5.29
CA LYS A 37 8.42 -3.69 5.50
C LYS A 37 7.24 -3.78 4.53
N VAL A 38 6.64 -2.65 4.14
CA VAL A 38 5.61 -2.65 3.10
C VAL A 38 6.19 -3.20 1.80
N LEU A 39 7.35 -2.70 1.37
CA LEU A 39 7.99 -3.13 0.13
C LEU A 39 8.40 -4.61 0.20
N GLU A 40 9.03 -5.04 1.29
CA GLU A 40 9.45 -6.43 1.55
C GLU A 40 8.26 -7.43 1.53
N ASN A 41 7.08 -7.00 1.99
CA ASN A 41 5.86 -7.82 2.07
C ASN A 41 4.88 -7.57 0.91
N SER A 42 5.35 -7.01 -0.19
CA SER A 42 4.54 -6.73 -1.39
C SER A 42 5.04 -7.51 -2.61
N TYR A 43 4.24 -7.53 -3.67
CA TYR A 43 4.66 -8.06 -4.97
C TYR A 43 5.89 -7.34 -5.57
N VAL A 44 6.24 -6.14 -5.10
CA VAL A 44 7.48 -5.48 -5.53
C VAL A 44 8.71 -6.32 -5.14
N ASN A 45 8.68 -7.01 -4.00
CA ASN A 45 9.77 -7.87 -3.56
C ASN A 45 9.97 -9.10 -4.47
N TRP A 46 8.96 -9.50 -5.26
CA TRP A 46 9.08 -10.61 -6.21
C TRP A 46 10.04 -10.30 -7.36
N ASN A 47 10.38 -9.03 -7.59
CA ASN A 47 11.43 -8.65 -8.54
C ASN A 47 12.85 -9.02 -8.06
N GLY A 48 13.00 -9.53 -6.83
CA GLY A 48 14.29 -10.01 -6.31
C GLY A 48 15.29 -8.91 -6.02
N ILE A 49 14.84 -7.66 -5.91
CA ILE A 49 15.69 -6.50 -5.60
C ILE A 49 15.54 -6.19 -4.11
N PRO A 50 16.59 -6.35 -3.29
CA PRO A 50 16.52 -6.08 -1.86
C PRO A 50 16.18 -4.61 -1.57
N VAL A 51 15.41 -4.36 -0.51
CA VAL A 51 15.09 -3.00 -0.06
C VAL A 51 16.36 -2.32 0.48
N PRO A 52 16.75 -1.16 -0.08
CA PRO A 52 18.02 -0.53 0.22
C PRO A 52 18.01 0.24 1.54
N LYS A 53 19.21 0.42 2.13
CA LYS A 53 19.41 1.19 3.37
C LYS A 53 20.12 2.52 3.18
N THR A 54 20.71 2.75 2.00
CA THR A 54 21.41 4.01 1.66
C THR A 54 20.61 4.82 0.65
N TYR A 55 20.92 6.11 0.55
CA TYR A 55 20.29 7.01 -0.42
C TYR A 55 20.53 6.53 -1.86
N GLU A 56 21.78 6.20 -2.21
CA GLU A 56 22.17 5.71 -3.53
C GLU A 56 21.48 4.38 -3.86
N GLY A 57 21.34 3.51 -2.84
CA GLY A 57 20.60 2.27 -2.96
C GLY A 57 19.12 2.51 -3.27
N ARG A 58 18.49 3.51 -2.63
CA ARG A 58 17.09 3.92 -2.90
C ARG A 58 16.93 4.43 -4.32
N VAL A 59 17.88 5.24 -4.82
CA VAL A 59 17.88 5.69 -6.22
C VAL A 59 17.89 4.48 -7.16
N SER A 60 18.85 3.57 -7.00
CA SER A 60 18.98 2.39 -7.86
C SER A 60 17.76 1.44 -7.76
N TYR A 61 17.21 1.26 -6.55
CA TYR A 61 16.02 0.46 -6.33
C TYR A 61 14.81 1.01 -7.10
N LEU A 62 14.61 2.33 -7.04
CA LEU A 62 13.51 3.00 -7.73
C LEU A 62 13.69 2.97 -9.25
N GLU A 63 14.90 3.16 -9.77
CA GLU A 63 15.17 3.03 -11.21
C GLU A 63 14.74 1.67 -11.77
N LYS A 64 14.94 0.60 -10.99
CA LYS A 64 14.60 -0.76 -11.38
C LYS A 64 13.11 -1.11 -11.18
N ASN A 65 12.42 -0.45 -10.24
CA ASN A 65 11.06 -0.83 -9.87
C ASN A 65 9.97 0.15 -10.33
N ARG A 66 10.26 1.46 -10.48
CA ARG A 66 9.23 2.50 -10.59
C ARG A 66 8.28 2.39 -11.79
N PHE A 67 8.66 1.61 -12.80
CA PHE A 67 7.88 1.42 -14.02
C PHE A 67 7.14 0.08 -14.08
N ASN A 68 7.31 -0.82 -13.10
CA ASN A 68 6.51 -2.04 -13.05
C ASN A 68 5.15 -1.78 -12.38
N SER A 69 4.15 -2.56 -12.78
CA SER A 69 2.76 -2.37 -12.32
C SER A 69 2.59 -2.61 -10.82
N TYR A 70 3.36 -3.53 -10.22
CA TYR A 70 3.32 -3.78 -8.77
C TYR A 70 3.71 -2.54 -7.98
N PHE A 71 4.81 -1.89 -8.36
CA PHE A 71 5.27 -0.67 -7.73
C PHE A 71 4.30 0.49 -7.97
N LEU A 72 3.86 0.67 -9.23
CA LEU A 72 2.95 1.77 -9.58
C LEU A 72 1.66 1.75 -8.74
N TRP A 73 1.01 0.60 -8.61
CA TRP A 73 -0.22 0.50 -7.84
C TRP A 73 0.02 0.60 -6.32
N LEU A 74 1.14 0.07 -5.83
CA LEU A 74 1.52 0.22 -4.44
C LEU A 74 1.79 1.69 -4.09
N GLU A 75 2.54 2.40 -4.92
CA GLU A 75 2.84 3.82 -4.75
C GLU A 75 1.56 4.65 -4.70
N LYS A 76 0.63 4.45 -5.63
CA LYS A 76 -0.68 5.13 -5.62
C LYS A 76 -1.47 4.86 -4.34
N ALA A 77 -1.45 3.62 -3.84
CA ALA A 77 -2.11 3.29 -2.58
C ALA A 77 -1.44 3.99 -1.40
N LEU A 78 -0.10 4.00 -1.35
CA LEU A 78 0.67 4.71 -0.32
C LEU A 78 0.38 6.21 -0.34
N GLN A 79 0.38 6.84 -1.51
CA GLN A 79 0.07 8.26 -1.70
C GLN A 79 -1.32 8.61 -1.15
N LYS A 80 -2.33 7.79 -1.47
CA LYS A 80 -3.70 7.96 -0.97
C LYS A 80 -3.80 7.78 0.54
N LEU A 81 -3.20 6.72 1.09
CA LEU A 81 -3.32 6.37 2.50
C LEU A 81 -2.52 7.30 3.42
N PHE A 82 -1.31 7.69 3.01
CA PHE A 82 -0.38 8.48 3.81
C PHE A 82 -0.26 9.94 3.36
N ARG A 83 -1.13 10.37 2.45
CA ARG A 83 -1.32 11.77 2.03
C ARG A 83 -0.02 12.45 1.58
N PHE A 84 0.58 11.91 0.54
CA PHE A 84 1.67 12.57 -0.20
C PHE A 84 1.37 12.52 -1.70
N SER A 85 1.70 13.58 -2.43
CA SER A 85 1.42 13.72 -3.87
C SER A 85 2.62 13.37 -4.76
N GLU A 86 3.83 13.56 -4.24
CA GLU A 86 5.05 13.35 -4.99
C GLU A 86 5.31 11.85 -5.22
N PRO A 87 5.96 11.46 -6.32
CA PRO A 87 6.50 10.11 -6.47
C PRO A 87 7.43 9.76 -5.32
N LEU A 88 7.46 8.49 -4.93
CA LEU A 88 8.43 8.00 -3.96
C LEU A 88 9.83 8.17 -4.54
N SER A 89 10.70 8.79 -3.76
CA SER A 89 12.08 9.12 -4.13
C SER A 89 13.02 8.77 -2.99
N ALA A 90 14.32 8.71 -3.28
CA ALA A 90 15.32 8.56 -2.23
C ALA A 90 15.26 9.70 -1.20
N ALA A 91 14.86 10.91 -1.63
CA ALA A 91 14.78 12.11 -0.80
C ALA A 91 13.59 12.12 0.16
N ASN A 92 12.43 11.62 -0.24
CA ASN A 92 11.23 11.57 0.62
C ASN A 92 11.02 10.22 1.33
N TRP A 93 11.89 9.24 1.09
CA TRP A 93 11.78 7.87 1.63
C TRP A 93 11.58 7.84 3.15
N ASP A 94 12.43 8.55 3.89
CA ASP A 94 12.38 8.52 5.35
C ASP A 94 11.15 9.25 5.91
N GLU A 95 10.69 10.31 5.24
CA GLU A 95 9.45 11.00 5.60
C GLU A 95 8.24 10.06 5.41
N VAL A 96 8.13 9.41 4.25
CA VAL A 96 7.06 8.45 3.97
C VAL A 96 7.12 7.28 4.94
N SER A 97 8.32 6.75 5.20
CA SER A 97 8.53 5.65 6.16
C SER A 97 8.07 6.01 7.57
N LYS A 98 8.32 7.25 8.02
CA LYS A 98 7.80 7.76 9.31
C LYS A 98 6.28 7.87 9.32
N LYS A 99 5.65 8.34 8.24
CA LYS A 99 4.17 8.40 8.14
C LYS A 99 3.54 7.01 8.23
N VAL A 100 4.15 6.02 7.55
CA VAL A 100 3.73 4.62 7.66
C VAL A 100 3.88 4.14 9.09
N ALA A 101 5.05 4.34 9.70
CA ALA A 101 5.31 3.88 11.06
C ALA A 101 4.33 4.47 12.09
N ALA A 102 4.09 5.78 12.03
CA ALA A 102 3.16 6.46 12.92
C ALA A 102 1.73 5.90 12.80
N ALA A 103 1.27 5.62 11.58
CA ALA A 103 -0.07 5.06 11.37
C ALA A 103 -0.24 3.67 11.98
N TYR A 104 0.84 2.87 12.01
CA TYR A 104 0.85 1.51 12.54
C TYR A 104 1.23 1.41 14.02
N GLU A 105 1.35 2.53 14.74
CA GLU A 105 1.42 2.53 16.22
C GLU A 105 0.13 1.96 16.84
N THR A 106 -1.00 2.10 16.14
CA THR A 106 -2.26 1.48 16.52
C THR A 106 -2.42 0.12 15.85
N GLU A 107 -2.54 -0.96 16.63
CA GLU A 107 -2.69 -2.32 16.10
C GLU A 107 -3.93 -2.48 15.17
N ALA A 108 -4.92 -1.59 15.27
CA ALA A 108 -6.14 -1.62 14.46
C ALA A 108 -6.02 -0.98 13.06
N HIS A 109 -4.91 -0.28 12.74
CA HIS A 109 -4.82 0.54 11.52
C HIS A 109 -5.04 -0.25 10.22
N HIS A 110 -4.42 -1.43 10.07
CA HIS A 110 -4.64 -2.31 8.92
C HIS A 110 -6.12 -2.69 8.74
N LEU A 111 -6.85 -2.97 9.84
CA LEU A 111 -8.30 -3.27 9.78
C LEU A 111 -9.11 -2.03 9.39
N GLU A 112 -8.70 -0.84 9.83
CA GLU A 112 -9.36 0.40 9.42
C GLU A 112 -9.20 0.64 7.91
N ILE A 113 -8.02 0.39 7.34
CA ILE A 113 -7.82 0.45 5.88
C ILE A 113 -8.80 -0.49 5.18
N LEU A 114 -8.83 -1.78 5.57
CA LEU A 114 -9.66 -2.78 4.92
C LEU A 114 -11.17 -2.43 5.02
N ARG A 115 -11.62 -1.94 6.18
CA ARG A 115 -13.03 -1.60 6.41
C ARG A 115 -13.45 -0.27 5.78
N ARG A 116 -12.63 0.78 5.91
CA ARG A 116 -13.01 2.15 5.54
C ARG A 116 -12.54 2.55 4.15
N GLN A 117 -11.35 2.14 3.76
CA GLN A 117 -10.77 2.50 2.46
C GLN A 117 -11.13 1.48 1.38
N CYS A 118 -11.07 0.18 1.71
CA CYS A 118 -11.42 -0.90 0.79
C CYS A 118 -12.91 -1.31 0.86
N ARG A 119 -13.64 -0.83 1.87
CA ARG A 119 -15.08 -1.12 2.10
C ARG A 119 -15.38 -2.62 2.19
N TYR A 120 -14.44 -3.38 2.77
CA TYR A 120 -14.64 -4.81 3.00
C TYR A 120 -15.64 -5.03 4.14
N GLU A 121 -16.81 -5.57 3.81
CA GLU A 121 -17.83 -6.00 4.78
C GLU A 121 -17.43 -7.33 5.42
N LYS A 122 -16.91 -8.24 4.58
CA LYS A 122 -16.43 -9.56 4.98
C LYS A 122 -15.13 -9.89 4.26
N ILE A 123 -14.28 -10.64 4.94
CA ILE A 123 -13.01 -11.13 4.43
C ILE A 123 -12.93 -12.62 4.75
N ILE A 124 -12.86 -13.45 3.72
CA ILE A 124 -12.65 -14.90 3.86
C ILE A 124 -11.14 -15.14 3.85
N LEU A 125 -10.64 -15.81 4.89
CA LEU A 125 -9.24 -16.21 5.03
C LEU A 125 -9.08 -17.69 4.66
N ASP A 126 -7.85 -18.09 4.32
CA ASP A 126 -7.51 -19.48 3.94
C ASP A 126 -7.61 -20.53 5.06
N THR A 127 -7.98 -20.13 6.28
CA THR A 127 -7.87 -20.94 7.50
C THR A 127 -8.99 -21.94 7.69
#